data_AF-A0A2D8SVQ4-F1
#
_entry.id   AF-A0A2D8SVQ4-F1
#
_cell.length_a   1.000
_cell.length_b   1.000
_cell.length_c   1.000
_cell.angle_alpha   90.00
_cell.angle_beta   90.00
_cell.angle_gamma   90.00
#
_symmetry.space_group_name_H-M   'P 1'
#
loop_
_entity.id
_entity.type
_entity.pdbx_description
1 polymer ?
#
loop_
_entity_poly.entity_id
_entity_poly.type
_entity_poly.pdbx_seq_one_letter_code
_entity_poly.pdbx_strand_id
1 'polypeptide(L)'
;RWVKNSQTGQELGCNWIFAGSSFWKNPKTGIEYYQADGGDLVCVSNFPAATLDIPITSSQANDALLFEAFTGRVPERGTPVELIFSHADQDSTDQGK
;
A
#
# COMPACT_ATOMS: atom_id res chain seq x y z
N ARG A 1 0.79 5.00 -12.84
CA ARG A 1 -0.43 5.14 -12.01
C ARG A 1 -1.08 3.75 -11.89
N TRP A 2 -1.29 3.19 -10.69
CA TRP A 2 -1.46 1.73 -10.47
C TRP A 2 -2.77 1.31 -9.80
N VAL A 3 -3.38 2.19 -9.02
CA VAL A 3 -4.54 1.90 -8.16
C VAL A 3 -5.71 2.81 -8.53
N LYS A 4 -6.93 2.29 -8.44
CA LYS A 4 -8.19 3.00 -8.64
C LYS A 4 -9.17 2.73 -7.50
N ASN A 5 -10.12 3.63 -7.31
CA ASN A 5 -11.30 3.38 -6.51
C ASN A 5 -12.17 2.33 -7.19
N SER A 6 -12.56 1.29 -6.47
CA SER A 6 -13.29 0.14 -7.02
C SER A 6 -14.73 0.48 -7.44
N GLN A 7 -15.33 1.53 -6.86
CA GLN A 7 -16.70 1.95 -7.16
C GLN A 7 -16.76 2.92 -8.34
N THR A 8 -15.88 3.93 -8.36
CA THR A 8 -15.92 4.99 -9.38
C THR A 8 -15.05 4.69 -10.58
N GLY A 9 -14.10 3.76 -10.45
CA GLY A 9 -13.07 3.49 -11.45
C GLY A 9 -12.04 4.61 -11.61
N GLN A 10 -12.17 5.69 -10.83
CA GLN A 10 -11.26 6.82 -10.85
C GLN A 10 -9.94 6.42 -10.20
N GLU A 11 -8.88 6.99 -10.73
CA GLU A 11 -7.55 6.76 -10.19
C GLU A 11 -7.41 7.28 -8.76
N LEU A 12 -6.53 6.64 -7.97
CA LEU A 12 -6.12 7.15 -6.67
C LEU A 12 -5.67 8.62 -6.77
N GLY A 13 -6.39 9.50 -6.07
CA GLY A 13 -6.19 10.94 -6.12
C GLY A 13 -5.24 11.51 -5.07
N CYS A 14 -4.59 10.66 -4.28
CA CYS A 14 -3.65 11.05 -3.23
C CYS A 14 -2.26 10.45 -3.46
N ASN A 15 -1.27 11.08 -2.84
CA ASN A 15 0.09 10.54 -2.80
C ASN A 15 0.17 9.40 -1.78
N TRP A 16 1.06 8.46 -2.07
CA TRP A 16 1.47 7.44 -1.10
C TRP A 16 2.23 8.09 0.04
N ILE A 17 2.03 7.58 1.25
CA ILE A 17 2.80 7.96 2.42
C ILE A 17 3.77 6.84 2.80
N PHE A 18 4.95 7.22 3.27
CA PHE A 18 5.85 6.29 3.94
C PHE A 18 5.46 6.21 5.41
N ALA A 19 4.60 5.25 5.74
CA ALA A 19 4.17 4.98 7.11
C ALA A 19 5.28 4.31 7.94
N GLY A 20 6.20 3.62 7.25
CA GLY A 20 7.19 2.76 7.88
C GLY A 20 6.56 1.44 8.35
N SER A 21 7.40 0.50 8.78
CA SER A 21 6.94 -0.78 9.32
C SER A 21 7.78 -1.13 10.56
N SER A 22 7.45 -2.22 11.24
CA SER A 22 8.08 -2.61 12.49
C SER A 22 8.82 -3.93 12.38
N PHE A 23 9.72 -4.17 13.34
CA PHE A 23 10.38 -5.46 13.50
C PHE A 23 9.60 -6.31 14.50
N TRP A 24 9.35 -7.57 14.14
CA TRP A 24 8.80 -8.55 15.05
C TRP A 24 9.82 -9.66 15.32
N LYS A 25 10.05 -9.95 16.59
CA LYS A 25 10.93 -11.03 17.02
C LYS A 25 10.10 -12.24 17.45
N ASN A 26 10.32 -13.36 16.78
CA ASN A 26 9.66 -14.62 17.13
C ASN A 26 10.08 -15.06 18.54
N PRO A 27 9.15 -15.20 19.50
CA PRO A 27 9.50 -15.51 20.88
C PRO A 27 10.02 -16.94 21.08
N LYS A 28 9.77 -17.85 20.12
CA LYS A 28 10.22 -19.25 20.19
C LYS A 28 11.60 -19.46 19.58
N THR A 29 11.91 -18.76 18.49
CA THR A 29 13.16 -18.95 17.74
C THR A 29 14.16 -17.81 17.94
N GLY A 30 13.71 -16.66 18.44
CA GLY A 30 14.51 -15.45 18.56
C GLY A 30 14.83 -14.76 17.24
N ILE A 31 14.32 -15.24 16.11
CA ILE A 31 14.54 -14.65 14.78
C ILE A 31 13.69 -13.38 14.66
N GLU A 32 14.31 -12.32 14.15
CA GLU A 32 13.67 -11.04 13.88
C GLU A 32 13.27 -10.96 12.40
N TYR A 33 12.08 -10.39 12.16
CA TYR A 33 11.49 -10.22 10.84
C TYR A 33 11.06 -8.76 10.68
N TYR A 34 11.40 -8.16 9.54
CA TYR A 34 10.75 -6.91 9.14
C TYR A 34 9.34 -7.25 8.68
N GLN A 35 8.31 -6.67 9.32
CA GLN A 35 6.94 -7.15 9.12
C GLN A 35 6.42 -6.94 7.70
N ALA A 36 6.86 -5.88 7.01
CA ALA A 36 6.48 -5.62 5.63
C ALA A 36 6.89 -6.72 4.65
N ASP A 37 7.96 -7.47 4.95
CA ASP A 37 8.40 -8.61 4.14
C ASP A 37 7.40 -9.78 4.18
N GLY A 38 6.44 -9.75 5.11
CA GLY A 38 5.34 -10.69 5.23
C GLY A 38 4.25 -10.56 4.16
N GLY A 39 4.39 -9.60 3.23
CA GLY A 39 3.44 -9.38 2.13
C GLY A 39 2.71 -8.04 2.15
N ASP A 40 3.00 -7.18 3.13
CA ASP A 40 2.30 -5.91 3.36
C ASP A 40 3.08 -4.68 2.91
N LEU A 41 4.19 -4.83 2.17
CA LEU A 41 5.08 -3.72 1.77
C LEU A 41 4.36 -2.48 1.20
N VAL A 42 3.35 -2.69 0.35
CA VAL A 42 2.47 -1.65 -0.19
C VAL A 42 1.03 -2.01 0.09
N CYS A 43 0.32 -1.16 0.84
CA CYS A 43 -1.04 -1.42 1.30
C CYS A 43 -2.00 -0.29 0.91
N VAL A 44 -3.29 -0.61 0.82
CA VAL A 44 -4.38 0.37 0.61
C VAL A 44 -5.45 0.26 1.71
N SER A 45 -5.13 -0.46 2.78
CA SER A 45 -6.07 -0.88 3.83
C SER A 45 -5.59 -0.53 5.25
N ASN A 46 -4.52 0.25 5.38
CA ASN A 46 -3.94 0.67 6.66
C ASN A 46 -3.58 -0.46 7.63
N PHE A 47 -3.03 -1.57 7.12
CA PHE A 47 -2.46 -2.59 8.00
C PHE A 47 -1.18 -2.07 8.68
N PRO A 48 -1.01 -2.28 10.00
CA PRO A 48 0.15 -1.75 10.74
C PRO A 48 1.52 -2.23 10.25
N ALA A 49 1.56 -3.35 9.53
CA ALA A 49 2.79 -3.92 8.99
C ALA A 49 3.27 -3.22 7.70
N ALA A 50 2.48 -2.32 7.11
CA ALA A 50 2.74 -1.78 5.77
C ALA A 50 3.72 -0.61 5.75
N THR A 51 4.75 -0.69 4.89
CA THR A 51 5.76 0.38 4.76
C THR A 51 5.24 1.58 3.97
N LEU A 52 4.54 1.32 2.86
CA LEU A 52 3.89 2.31 2.00
C LEU A 52 2.39 2.13 2.05
N ASP A 53 1.66 3.23 2.23
CA ASP A 53 0.21 3.21 2.41
C ASP A 53 -0.45 4.47 1.86
N ILE A 54 -1.78 4.52 1.90
CA ILE A 54 -2.58 5.68 1.51
C ILE A 54 -3.09 6.43 2.75
N PRO A 55 -3.14 7.78 2.73
CA PRO A 55 -3.66 8.60 3.83
C PRO A 55 -5.19 8.63 3.85
N ILE A 56 -5.83 7.47 3.64
CA ILE A 56 -7.28 7.31 3.59
C ILE A 56 -7.63 6.22 4.59
N THR A 57 -8.38 6.60 5.63
CA THR A 57 -8.81 5.66 6.67
C THR A 57 -9.69 4.57 6.08
N SER A 58 -9.27 3.33 6.27
CA SER A 58 -10.02 2.14 5.88
C SER A 58 -11.26 1.97 6.77
N SER A 59 -12.40 1.63 6.17
CA SER A 59 -13.61 1.35 6.93
C SER A 59 -13.50 0.02 7.67
N GLN A 60 -14.01 -0.05 8.90
CA GLN A 60 -14.18 -1.32 9.63
C GLN A 60 -15.29 -2.21 9.04
N ALA A 61 -16.13 -1.67 8.14
CA ALA A 61 -17.10 -2.46 7.38
C ALA A 61 -16.36 -3.28 6.32
N ASN A 62 -16.52 -4.61 6.38
CA ASN A 62 -15.83 -5.61 5.57
C ASN A 62 -16.37 -5.70 4.12
N ASP A 63 -17.04 -4.66 3.63
CA ASP A 63 -18.06 -4.85 2.59
C ASP A 63 -17.59 -4.47 1.17
N ALA A 64 -16.38 -3.92 1.00
CA ALA A 64 -15.70 -3.83 -0.30
C ALA A 64 -14.22 -3.43 -0.16
N LEU A 65 -13.36 -3.92 -1.06
CA LEU A 65 -12.05 -3.30 -1.31
C LEU A 65 -12.31 -1.88 -1.85
N LEU A 66 -12.05 -0.84 -1.05
CA LEU A 66 -12.23 0.56 -1.48
C LEU A 66 -11.37 0.91 -2.70
N PHE A 67 -10.20 0.29 -2.76
CA PHE A 67 -9.21 0.49 -3.80
C PHE A 67 -8.72 -0.84 -4.35
N GLU A 68 -8.49 -0.88 -5.65
CA GLU A 68 -7.98 -2.05 -6.37
C GLU A 68 -6.95 -1.64 -7.42
N ALA A 69 -6.11 -2.58 -7.84
CA ALA A 69 -5.21 -2.34 -8.96
C ALA A 69 -6.00 -2.27 -10.28
N PHE A 70 -5.50 -1.50 -11.25
CA PHE A 70 -6.06 -1.56 -12.60
C PHE A 70 -5.82 -2.94 -13.22
N THR A 71 -6.88 -3.56 -13.73
CA THR A 71 -6.80 -4.78 -14.53
C THR A 71 -5.83 -4.59 -15.70
N GLY A 72 -4.94 -5.56 -15.90
CA GLY A 72 -3.95 -5.55 -16.98
C GLY A 72 -2.72 -4.67 -16.74
N ARG A 73 -2.64 -3.92 -15.63
CA ARG A 73 -1.39 -3.25 -15.22
C ARG A 73 -0.52 -4.14 -14.36
N VAL A 74 -1.12 -4.94 -13.48
CA VAL A 74 -0.39 -5.90 -12.65
C VAL A 74 0.12 -7.04 -13.53
N PRO A 75 1.42 -7.37 -13.50
CA PRO A 75 1.97 -8.50 -14.23
C PRO A 75 1.33 -9.83 -13.82
N GLU A 76 1.38 -10.82 -14.72
CA GLU A 76 0.89 -12.16 -14.42
C GLU A 76 1.62 -12.76 -13.22
N ARG A 77 0.91 -13.59 -12.45
CA ARG A 77 1.49 -14.25 -11.28
C ARG A 77 2.76 -15.02 -11.67
N GLY A 78 3.83 -14.80 -10.92
CA GLY A 78 5.13 -15.45 -11.14
C GLY A 78 6.06 -14.66 -12.07
N THR A 79 5.58 -13.56 -12.67
CA THR A 79 6.43 -12.63 -13.41
C THR A 79 7.42 -11.97 -12.45
N PRO A 80 8.74 -12.08 -12.67
CA PRO A 80 9.71 -11.32 -11.90
C PRO A 80 9.51 -9.82 -12.13
N VAL A 81 9.47 -9.06 -11.05
CA VAL A 81 9.28 -7.60 -11.08
C VAL A 81 10.33 -6.90 -10.24
N GLU A 82 10.70 -5.70 -10.64
CA GLU A 82 11.45 -4.76 -9.82
C GLU A 82 10.51 -3.62 -9.41
N LEU A 83 10.50 -3.29 -8.12
CA LEU A 83 9.73 -2.17 -7.59
C LEU A 83 10.68 -1.02 -7.28
N ILE A 84 10.45 0.13 -7.92
CA ILE A 84 11.20 1.36 -7.69
C ILE A 84 10.28 2.37 -7.04
N PHE A 85 10.60 2.76 -5.81
CA PHE A 85 9.95 3.87 -5.12
C PHE A 85 10.85 5.10 -5.16
N SER A 86 10.32 6.21 -5.63
CA SER A 86 10.97 7.52 -5.60
C SER A 86 10.14 8.48 -4.78
N HIS A 87 10.78 9.53 -4.27
CA HIS A 87 10.03 10.65 -3.73
C HIS A 87 9.13 11.22 -4.84
N ALA A 88 7.94 11.69 -4.44
CA ALA A 88 7.14 12.51 -5.33
C ALA A 88 7.84 13.86 -5.51
N ASP A 89 7.92 14.35 -6.74
CA ASP A 89 8.19 15.77 -6.96
C ASP A 89 7.11 16.58 -6.24
N GLN A 90 7.50 17.68 -5.59
CA GLN A 90 6.59 18.57 -4.85
C GLN A 90 5.66 19.32 -5.82
N ASP A 91 4.77 18.61 -6.52
CA ASP A 91 3.67 19.22 -7.24
C ASP A 91 2.44 19.25 -6.32
N SER A 92 2.04 20.50 -6.06
CA SER A 92 1.04 20.97 -5.13
C SER A 92 -0.36 20.40 -5.37
N THR A 93 -0.66 19.24 -4.80
CA THR A 93 -2.05 18.84 -4.50
C THR A 93 -2.16 18.25 -3.11
N ASP A 94 -1.58 18.94 -2.13
CA ASP A 94 -2.10 18.88 -0.76
C ASP A 94 -3.28 19.86 -0.68
N GLN A 95 -4.44 19.45 -1.17
CA GLN A 95 -5.70 20.11 -0.78
C GLN A 95 -6.19 19.47 0.51
N GLY A 96 -5.46 19.73 1.58
CA GLY A 96 -6.01 19.62 2.93
C GLY A 96 -7.17 20.59 3.08
N LYS A 97 -8.38 20.03 3.21
CA LYS A 97 -9.52 20.64 3.88
C LYS A 97 -10.24 19.60 4.70
#